data_AF-A0A5J5I8I0-F1
#
_entry.id   AF-A0A5J5I8I0-F1
#
_cell.length_a   1.000
_cell.length_b   1.000
_cell.length_c   1.000
_cell.angle_alpha   90.00
_cell.angle_beta   90.00
_cell.angle_gamma   90.00
#
_symmetry.space_group_name_H-M   'P 1'
#
loop_
_entity.id
_entity.type
_entity.pdbx_description
1 polymer ?
#
loop_
_entity_poly.entity_id
_entity_poly.type
_entity_poly.pdbx_seq_one_letter_code
_entity_poly.pdbx_strand_id
1 'polypeptide(L)'
;MERHTTIFEHFNGIRPMARELGEHPSNVAAWKRVGRIPAEKQPHVLAVGLKLGLPITAEHVVFPLGRPHAADADLPPTPALVLCDRPADSQRCAAEPTI
;
A
#
# COMPACT_ATOMS: atom_id res chain seq x y z
N MET A 1 -8.56 23.64 -5.62
CA MET A 1 -8.47 22.23 -6.07
C MET A 1 -7.01 21.96 -6.35
N GLU A 2 -6.31 21.36 -5.39
CA GLU A 2 -4.93 20.92 -5.61
C GLU A 2 -4.97 19.77 -6.62
N ARG A 3 -4.43 20.02 -7.81
CA ARG A 3 -4.27 18.95 -8.79
C ARG A 3 -3.21 18.03 -8.20
N HIS A 4 -3.61 16.81 -7.82
CA HIS A 4 -2.68 15.78 -7.37
C HIS A 4 -1.74 15.46 -8.54
N THR A 5 -0.60 16.16 -8.61
CA THR A 5 0.42 15.94 -9.62
C THR A 5 0.92 14.51 -9.47
N THR A 6 0.73 13.71 -10.50
CA THR A 6 1.09 12.28 -10.42
C THR A 6 2.60 12.14 -10.50
N ILE A 7 3.16 11.05 -9.96
CA ILE A 7 4.60 10.77 -10.09
C ILE A 7 5.06 10.82 -11.56
N PHE A 8 4.21 10.36 -12.48
CA PHE A 8 4.49 10.37 -13.91
C PHE A 8 4.63 11.79 -14.48
N GLU A 9 3.90 12.77 -13.94
CA GLU A 9 4.02 14.17 -14.37
C GLU A 9 5.32 14.80 -13.87
N HIS A 10 5.76 14.45 -12.66
CA HIS A 10 7.07 14.89 -12.15
C HIS A 10 8.22 14.39 -13.01
N PHE A 11 8.12 13.17 -13.55
CA PHE A 11 9.10 12.64 -14.50
C PHE A 11 8.91 13.13 -15.96
N ASN A 12 7.98 14.05 -16.22
CA ASN A 12 7.62 14.52 -17.57
C ASN A 12 7.07 13.41 -18.50
N GLY A 13 6.48 12.37 -17.90
CA GLY A 13 5.81 11.27 -18.59
C GLY A 13 6.44 9.89 -18.38
N ILE A 14 5.85 8.88 -19.03
CA ILE A 14 6.21 7.46 -18.88
C ILE A 14 7.59 7.14 -19.49
N ARG A 15 7.84 7.65 -20.71
CA ARG A 15 9.09 7.40 -21.44
C ARG A 15 10.33 7.98 -20.74
N PRO A 16 10.34 9.26 -20.31
CA PRO A 16 11.47 9.79 -19.55
C PRO A 16 11.66 9.05 -18.23
N MET A 17 10.58 8.78 -17.47
CA MET A 17 10.65 7.97 -16.25
C MET A 17 11.32 6.61 -16.49
N ALA A 18 10.94 5.90 -17.55
CA ALA A 18 11.51 4.61 -17.90
C ALA A 18 13.01 4.69 -18.21
N ARG A 19 13.45 5.75 -18.91
CA ARG A 19 14.88 5.96 -19.22
C ARG A 19 15.71 6.19 -17.95
N GLU A 20 15.21 7.00 -17.03
CA GLU A 20 15.91 7.31 -15.78
C GLU A 20 15.95 6.11 -14.83
N LEU A 21 14.89 5.29 -14.82
CA LEU A 21 14.83 4.08 -14.00
C LEU A 21 15.61 2.89 -14.58
N GLY A 22 15.97 2.94 -15.87
CA GLY A 22 16.52 1.79 -16.59
C GLY A 22 15.50 0.68 -16.84
N GLU A 23 14.22 1.03 -16.90
CA GLU A 23 13.09 0.10 -17.06
C GLU A 23 12.48 0.18 -18.46
N HIS A 24 11.80 -0.88 -18.88
CA HIS A 24 11.09 -0.85 -20.16
C HIS A 24 9.85 0.06 -20.06
N PRO A 25 9.55 0.94 -21.04
CA PRO A 25 8.40 1.84 -20.98
C PRO A 25 7.06 1.10 -20.82
N SER A 26 6.94 -0.14 -21.32
CA SER A 26 5.75 -0.97 -21.09
C SER A 26 5.54 -1.34 -19.62
N ASN A 27 6.62 -1.53 -18.84
CA ASN A 27 6.53 -1.82 -17.41
C ASN A 27 5.96 -0.60 -16.68
N VAL A 28 6.52 0.59 -16.95
CA VAL A 28 6.05 1.84 -16.34
C VAL A 28 4.60 2.16 -16.74
N ALA A 29 4.22 1.89 -18.00
CA ALA A 29 2.84 2.02 -18.45
C ALA A 29 1.90 1.03 -17.74
N ALA A 30 2.35 -0.21 -17.50
CA ALA A 30 1.59 -1.18 -16.73
C ALA A 30 1.41 -0.72 -15.27
N TRP A 31 2.43 -0.13 -14.64
CA TRP A 31 2.31 0.42 -13.28
C TRP A 31 1.30 1.56 -13.20
N LYS A 32 1.30 2.45 -14.21
CA LYS A 32 0.29 3.51 -14.34
C LYS A 32 -1.12 2.92 -14.47
N ARG A 33 -1.30 1.90 -15.31
CA ARG A 33 -2.58 1.21 -15.52
C ARG A 33 -3.07 0.49 -14.25
N VAL A 34 -2.16 -0.14 -13.52
CA VAL A 34 -2.46 -0.87 -12.27
C VAL A 34 -2.67 0.09 -11.09
N GLY A 35 -2.19 1.33 -11.20
CA GLY A 35 -2.23 2.36 -10.17
C GLY A 35 -1.24 2.10 -9.02
N ARG A 36 -0.22 1.27 -9.24
CA ARG A 36 0.72 0.84 -8.20
C ARG A 36 2.11 0.58 -8.78
N ILE A 37 3.15 1.04 -8.09
CA ILE A 37 4.53 0.68 -8.36
C ILE A 37 4.90 -0.57 -7.53
N PRO A 38 5.50 -1.61 -8.13
CA PRO A 38 5.94 -2.81 -7.41
C PRO A 38 6.83 -2.47 -6.21
N ALA A 39 6.59 -3.13 -5.06
CA ALA A 39 7.29 -2.85 -3.80
C ALA A 39 8.83 -2.88 -3.94
N GLU A 40 9.34 -3.86 -4.69
CA GLU A 40 10.77 -4.02 -4.98
C GLU A 40 11.38 -2.81 -5.71
N LYS A 41 10.57 -2.07 -6.48
CA LYS A 41 11.01 -0.94 -7.30
C LYS A 41 10.77 0.42 -6.65
N GLN A 42 9.95 0.48 -5.60
CA GLN A 42 9.67 1.72 -4.85
C GLN A 42 10.93 2.42 -4.32
N PRO A 43 11.88 1.74 -3.65
CA PRO A 43 13.09 2.42 -3.15
C PRO A 43 13.95 2.97 -4.31
N HIS A 44 14.01 2.24 -5.43
CA HIS A 44 14.74 2.68 -6.62
C HIS A 44 14.13 3.94 -7.23
N VAL A 45 12.80 3.99 -7.34
CA VAL A 45 12.09 5.17 -7.87
C VAL A 45 12.32 6.41 -7.01
N LEU A 46 12.27 6.26 -5.68
CA LEU A 46 12.56 7.36 -4.75
C LEU A 46 14.01 7.84 -4.87
N ALA A 47 14.97 6.92 -4.95
CA ALA A 47 16.38 7.25 -5.10
C ALA A 47 16.65 8.03 -6.41
N VAL A 48 16.06 7.60 -7.52
CA VAL A 48 16.19 8.28 -8.81
C VAL A 48 15.49 9.64 -8.78
N GLY A 49 14.29 9.75 -8.20
CA GLY A 49 13.59 11.01 -8.03
C GLY A 49 14.41 12.05 -7.26
N LEU A 50 15.01 11.61 -6.14
CA LEU A 50 15.89 12.45 -5.32
C LEU A 50 17.15 12.87 -6.07
N LYS A 51 17.76 11.96 -6.84
CA LYS A 51 18.93 12.27 -7.68
C LYS A 51 18.64 13.32 -8.76
N LEU A 52 17.42 13.31 -9.30
CA LEU A 52 16.97 14.26 -10.32
C LEU A 52 16.46 15.59 -9.72
N GLY A 53 16.44 15.73 -8.39
CA GLY A 53 15.90 16.91 -7.72
C GLY A 53 14.38 17.06 -7.87
N LEU A 54 13.68 15.97 -8.17
CA LEU A 54 12.22 15.98 -8.29
C LEU A 54 11.60 15.96 -6.88
N PRO A 55 10.54 16.73 -6.62
CA PRO A 55 9.85 16.76 -5.34
C PRO A 55 8.95 15.51 -5.16
N ILE A 56 9.54 14.32 -5.23
CA ILE A 56 8.84 13.04 -5.13
C ILE A 56 8.95 12.51 -3.70
N THR A 57 7.81 12.35 -3.05
CA THR A 57 7.66 11.77 -1.72
C THR A 57 7.13 10.33 -1.76
N ALA A 58 7.17 9.64 -0.61
CA ALA A 58 6.60 8.30 -0.45
C ALA A 58 5.10 8.26 -0.78
N GLU A 59 4.38 9.37 -0.62
CA GLU A 59 2.97 9.52 -0.96
C GLU A 59 2.71 9.24 -2.44
N HIS A 60 3.64 9.63 -3.31
CA HIS A 60 3.51 9.42 -4.76
C HIS A 60 3.86 7.99 -5.22
N VAL A 61 4.55 7.20 -4.38
CA VAL A 61 5.11 5.90 -4.75
C VAL A 61 4.39 4.73 -4.06
N VAL A 62 4.08 4.89 -2.77
CA VAL A 62 3.55 3.84 -1.89
C VAL A 62 2.02 3.88 -1.86
N PHE A 63 1.45 5.08 -1.81
CA PHE A 63 0.02 5.28 -1.70
C PHE A 63 -0.58 5.33 -3.11
N PRO A 64 -1.46 4.38 -3.46
CA PRO A 64 -1.96 4.26 -4.82
C PRO A 64 -2.67 5.54 -5.24
N LEU A 65 -2.26 6.05 -6.41
CA LEU A 65 -2.96 7.08 -7.17
C LEU A 65 -4.38 6.59 -7.46
N GLY A 66 -5.33 6.89 -6.56
CA GLY A 66 -6.76 6.72 -6.76
C GLY A 66 -7.18 5.38 -7.37
N ARG A 67 -6.86 4.26 -6.73
CA ARG A 67 -7.54 2.99 -7.06
C ARG A 67 -8.93 3.02 -6.38
N PRO A 68 -10.06 3.14 -7.11
CA PRO A 68 -11.39 3.03 -6.50
C PRO A 68 -11.60 1.65 -5.84
N HIS A 69 -10.85 0.63 -6.24
CA HIS A 69 -11.00 -0.73 -5.74
C HIS A 69 -10.37 -1.02 -4.37
N ALA A 70 -9.71 -0.06 -3.71
CA ALA A 70 -9.24 -0.21 -2.33
C ALA A 70 -10.07 0.60 -1.31
N ALA A 71 -10.84 1.58 -1.78
CA ALA A 71 -11.79 2.30 -0.94
C ALA A 71 -13.13 1.57 -0.82
N ASP A 72 -13.49 0.75 -1.82
CA ASP A 72 -14.73 -0.03 -1.87
C ASP A 72 -14.52 -1.56 -1.79
N ALA A 73 -13.33 -2.01 -1.39
CA ALA A 73 -13.18 -3.38 -0.92
C ALA A 73 -13.76 -3.44 0.50
N ASP A 74 -15.09 -3.42 0.57
CA ASP A 74 -15.94 -4.17 1.49
C ASP A 74 -15.16 -4.79 2.66
N LEU A 75 -14.69 -3.94 3.58
CA LEU A 75 -14.52 -4.39 4.94
C LEU A 75 -15.95 -4.61 5.39
N PRO A 76 -16.39 -5.86 5.64
CA PRO A 76 -17.70 -6.05 6.24
C PRO A 76 -17.70 -5.17 7.50
N PRO A 77 -18.77 -4.40 7.77
CA PRO A 77 -18.91 -3.72 9.04
C PRO A 77 -18.67 -4.80 10.09
N THR A 78 -17.66 -4.59 10.92
CA THR A 78 -17.27 -5.55 11.95
C THR A 78 -18.56 -5.94 12.67
N PRO A 79 -19.01 -7.21 12.60
CA PRO A 79 -20.25 -7.57 13.26
C PRO A 79 -20.06 -7.28 14.74
N ALA A 80 -21.05 -6.58 15.29
CA ALA A 80 -21.11 -6.11 16.66
C ALA A 80 -20.68 -7.20 17.65
N LEU A 81 -19.83 -6.81 18.61
CA LEU A 81 -19.54 -7.49 19.87
C LEU A 81 -19.61 -9.02 19.80
N VAL A 82 -18.45 -9.67 19.66
CA VAL A 82 -18.32 -11.10 19.93
C VAL A 82 -18.70 -11.35 21.39
N LEU A 83 -19.92 -11.85 21.62
CA LEU A 83 -20.33 -12.40 22.90
C LEU A 83 -19.71 -13.79 22.99
N CYS A 84 -18.63 -13.93 23.75
CA CYS A 84 -18.09 -15.24 24.07
C CYS A 84 -19.14 -16.03 24.85
N ASP A 85 -19.74 -17.03 24.21
CA ASP A 85 -20.47 -18.08 24.91
C ASP A 85 -19.42 -18.91 25.67
N ARG A 86 -19.11 -18.50 26.90
CA ARG A 86 -18.38 -19.34 27.85
C ARG A 86 -19.40 -20.31 28.43
N PRO A 87 -19.41 -21.60 28.08
CA PRO A 87 -20.04 -22.59 28.94
C PRO A 87 -19.27 -22.59 30.26
N ALA A 88 -19.98 -22.31 31.35
CA ALA A 88 -19.45 -22.20 32.71
C ALA A 88 -18.89 -23.53 33.29
N ASP A 89 -18.84 -24.61 32.49
CA ASP A 89 -18.59 -25.96 33.01
C ASP A 89 -17.11 -26.40 32.96
N SER A 90 -16.23 -25.68 32.23
CA SER A 90 -14.84 -26.13 32.07
C SER A 90 -13.85 -25.60 33.12
N GLN A 91 -14.29 -24.81 34.11
CA GLN A 91 -13.43 -24.53 35.27
C GLN A 91 -13.66 -25.59 36.35
N ARG A 92 -13.18 -26.81 36.11
CA ARG A 92 -12.92 -27.71 37.24
C ARG A 92 -11.72 -27.17 38.01
N CYS A 93 -12.06 -26.73 39.22
CA CYS A 93 -11.22 -26.37 40.35
C CYS A 93 -9.92 -27.17 40.37
N ALA A 94 -8.80 -26.45 40.33
CA ALA A 94 -7.51 -27.01 40.71
C ALA A 94 -7.60 -27.45 42.18
N ALA A 95 -7.60 -28.75 42.42
CA ALA A 95 -7.30 -29.26 43.75
C ALA A 95 -5.79 -29.09 43.95
N GLU A 96 -5.40 -28.15 44.80
CA GLU A 96 -4.07 -28.09 45.42
C GLU A 96 -3.78 -29.41 46.13
N PRO A 97 -2.62 -30.06 45.89
CA PRO A 97 -2.07 -30.97 46.87
C PRO A 97 -1.27 -30.13 47.88
N THR A 98 -1.80 -30.02 49.10
CA THR A 98 -1.07 -29.57 50.29
C THR A 98 -0.57 -30.79 51.07
N ILE A 99 0.76 -30.79 51.29
CA ILE A 99 1.66 -31.66 52.10
C ILE A 99 1.92 -33.08 51.58
#